data_AF-A0A822GEQ7-F1
#
_entry.id   AF-A0A822GEQ7-F1
#
_cell.length_a   1.000
_cell.length_b   1.000
_cell.length_c   1.000
_cell.angle_alpha   90.00
_cell.angle_beta   90.00
_cell.angle_gamma   90.00
#
_symmetry.space_group_name_H-M   'P 1'
#
loop_
_entity.id
_entity.type
_entity.pdbx_description
1 polymer ?
#
loop_
_entity_poly.entity_id
_entity_poly.type
_entity_poly.pdbx_seq_one_letter_code
_entity_poly.pdbx_strand_id
1 'polypeptide(L)'
;NYIRITNSDEKNNKIHRRTSQSLFIPRDVDEEILLLLLLSQTSTLNEAVLDWQPEHEGQRERSHQAAYYILALLSIFLSRKQAFHIIADVIFVFFYRL
;
A
#
# COMPACT_ATOMS: atom_id res chain seq x y z
N ASN A 1 5.43 24.93 11.63
CA ASN A 1 5.63 23.96 12.72
C ASN A 1 5.29 22.58 12.17
N TYR A 2 6.18 21.65 11.84
CA TYR A 2 7.63 21.41 11.91
C TYR A 2 7.96 20.63 10.61
N ILE A 3 9.17 20.39 10.09
CA ILE A 3 10.46 20.00 10.70
C ILE A 3 11.57 20.56 9.80
N ARG A 4 12.50 21.31 10.39
CA ARG A 4 13.75 21.75 9.76
C ARG A 4 14.78 20.65 10.01
N ILE A 5 15.05 19.81 9.02
CA ILE A 5 16.13 18.82 9.10
C ILE A 5 17.42 19.59 8.83
N THR A 6 18.12 19.97 9.91
CA THR A 6 19.46 20.53 9.85
C THR A 6 20.44 19.41 9.55
N ASN A 7 21.19 19.59 8.45
CA ASN A 7 22.25 18.71 8.00
C ASN A 7 23.33 18.55 9.08
N SER A 8 23.60 17.30 9.46
CA SER A 8 24.93 16.86 9.85
C SER A 8 25.07 15.40 9.43
N ASP A 9 25.89 15.20 8.40
CA ASP A 9 26.54 13.94 8.03
C ASP A 9 25.74 12.89 7.25
N GLU A 10 25.42 13.14 5.97
CA GLU A 10 24.89 12.08 5.10
C GLU A 10 25.61 11.98 3.75
N LYS A 11 26.46 10.95 3.65
CA LYS A 11 27.03 10.39 2.43
C LYS A 11 25.93 10.22 1.37
N ASN A 12 25.96 11.10 0.37
CA ASN A 12 25.62 10.89 -1.05
C ASN A 12 24.55 9.84 -1.45
N ASN A 13 23.43 9.75 -0.70
CA ASN A 13 22.22 9.07 -1.14
C ASN A 13 21.11 10.13 -1.28
N LYS A 14 21.24 11.02 -2.28
CA LYS A 14 20.11 11.88 -2.65
C LYS A 14 18.98 10.98 -3.16
N ILE A 15 18.00 10.74 -2.30
CA ILE A 15 16.73 10.13 -2.68
C ILE A 15 16.15 10.98 -3.81
N HIS A 16 16.04 10.39 -5.00
CA HIS A 16 15.45 11.04 -6.16
C HIS A 16 13.97 11.26 -5.87
N ARG A 17 13.64 12.41 -5.26
CA ARG A 17 12.26 12.85 -5.13
C ARG A 17 11.73 13.05 -6.53
N ARG A 18 10.83 12.17 -6.98
CA ARG A 18 10.09 12.39 -8.21
C ARG A 18 9.28 13.66 -8.02
N THR A 19 9.68 14.73 -8.70
CA THR A 19 8.95 16.00 -8.78
C THR A 19 8.45 16.16 -10.21
N SER A 20 7.56 15.27 -10.65
CA SER A 20 6.86 15.40 -11.93
C SER A 20 5.53 16.12 -11.69
N GLN A 21 5.20 17.08 -12.55
CA GLN A 21 3.94 17.86 -12.49
C GLN A 21 2.66 17.00 -12.66
N SER A 22 2.78 15.68 -12.90
CA SER A 22 1.66 14.74 -13.03
C SER A 22 1.52 13.76 -11.87
N LEU A 23 2.21 13.98 -10.75
CA LEU A 23 2.07 13.12 -9.58
C LEU A 23 0.78 13.46 -8.84
N PHE A 24 0.00 12.43 -8.52
CA PHE A 24 -1.09 12.57 -7.58
C PHE A 24 -0.52 12.91 -6.19
N ILE A 25 -0.95 14.05 -5.64
CA ILE A 25 -0.59 14.51 -4.30
C ILE A 25 -1.88 14.52 -3.50
N PRO A 26 -1.98 13.74 -2.41
CA PRO A 26 -3.14 13.76 -1.53
C PRO A 26 -3.43 15.17 -1.02
N ARG A 27 -4.70 15.56 -1.06
CA ARG A 27 -5.19 16.87 -0.62
C ARG A 27 -5.70 16.84 0.81
N ASP A 28 -6.16 15.67 1.25
CA ASP A 28 -6.68 15.42 2.58
C ASP A 28 -6.16 14.09 3.15
N VAL A 29 -6.41 13.88 4.44
CA VAL A 29 -5.99 12.68 5.18
C VAL A 29 -6.62 11.43 4.59
N ASP A 30 -7.83 11.55 4.04
CA ASP A 30 -8.54 10.44 3.44
C ASP A 30 -7.88 9.98 2.12
N GLU A 31 -7.52 10.90 1.23
CA GLU A 31 -6.74 10.59 0.02
C GLU A 31 -5.36 10.00 0.36
N GLU A 32 -4.72 10.47 1.44
CA GLU A 32 -3.43 9.95 1.88
C GLU A 32 -3.55 8.51 2.38
N ILE A 33 -4.53 8.24 3.24
CA ILE A 33 -4.82 6.88 3.73
C ILE A 33 -5.14 5.96 2.56
N LEU A 34 -5.98 6.40 1.61
CA LEU A 34 -6.35 5.60 0.46
C LEU A 34 -5.13 5.29 -0.42
N LEU A 35 -4.28 6.29 -0.70
CA LEU A 35 -3.05 6.11 -1.48
C LEU A 35 -2.11 5.11 -0.81
N LEU A 36 -1.90 5.23 0.51
CA LEU A 36 -1.05 4.32 1.28
C LEU A 36 -1.59 2.89 1.29
N LEU A 37 -2.91 2.71 1.46
CA LEU A 37 -3.54 1.40 1.43
C LEU A 37 -3.41 0.74 0.06
N LEU A 38 -3.62 1.48 -1.03
CA LEU A 38 -3.48 0.97 -2.40
C LEU A 38 -2.02 0.60 -2.73
N LEU A 39 -1.06 1.43 -2.31
CA LEU A 39 0.37 1.13 -2.47
C LEU A 39 0.76 -0.13 -1.67
N SER A 40 0.30 -0.23 -0.42
CA SER A 40 0.54 -1.41 0.41
C SER A 40 -0.05 -2.66 -0.24
N GLN A 41 -1.29 -2.58 -0.73
CA GLN A 41 -1.96 -3.69 -1.42
C GLN A 41 -1.16 -4.17 -2.65
N THR A 42 -0.70 -3.25 -3.50
CA THR A 42 0.11 -3.62 -4.67
C THR A 42 1.45 -4.25 -4.32
N SER A 43 2.10 -3.78 -3.24
CA SER A 43 3.34 -4.39 -2.76
C SER A 43 3.12 -5.81 -2.24
N THR A 44 2.09 -6.03 -1.42
CA THR A 44 1.80 -7.34 -0.84
C THR A 44 1.32 -8.35 -1.88
N LEU A 45 0.56 -7.92 -2.89
CA LEU A 45 0.19 -8.79 -4.02
C LEU A 45 1.40 -9.25 -4.83
N ASN A 46 2.38 -8.37 -5.07
CA ASN A 46 3.61 -8.75 -5.78
C ASN A 46 4.48 -9.70 -4.93
N GLU A 47 4.53 -9.50 -3.62
CA GLU A 47 5.29 -10.35 -2.69
C GLU A 47 4.68 -11.77 -2.62
N ALA A 48 3.35 -11.88 -2.54
CA ALA A 48 2.67 -13.19 -2.57
C ALA A 48 2.88 -13.98 -3.87
N VAL A 49 3.03 -13.30 -5.02
CA VAL A 49 3.31 -13.93 -6.32
C VAL A 49 4.75 -14.47 -6.41
N LEU A 50 5.71 -13.86 -5.71
CA LEU A 50 7.10 -14.31 -5.72
C LEU A 50 7.34 -15.53 -4.83
N ASP A 51 6.41 -15.81 -3.91
CA ASP A 51 6.62 -16.74 -2.81
C ASP A 51 6.31 -18.22 -3.15
N TRP A 52 6.11 -18.55 -4.44
CA TRP A 52 5.64 -19.86 -4.91
C TRP A 52 6.65 -21.02 -4.76
N GLN A 53 7.86 -20.77 -4.25
CA GLN A 53 8.83 -21.81 -3.94
C GLN A 53 8.53 -22.50 -2.59
N PRO A 54 8.59 -23.84 -2.51
CA PRO A 54 8.14 -24.62 -1.33
C PRO A 54 8.92 -24.30 -0.04
N GLU A 55 10.08 -23.66 -0.15
CA GLU A 55 10.97 -23.28 0.95
C GLU A 55 10.45 -22.09 1.77
N HIS A 56 9.41 -21.39 1.30
CA HIS A 56 8.91 -20.15 1.88
C HIS A 56 7.48 -20.23 2.45
N GLU A 57 6.98 -21.43 2.77
CA GLU A 57 5.60 -21.64 3.25
C GLU A 57 5.20 -20.75 4.44
N GLY A 58 6.12 -20.53 5.40
CA GLY A 58 5.88 -19.63 6.53
C GLY A 58 5.93 -18.13 6.18
N GLN A 59 6.58 -17.75 5.07
CA GLN A 59 6.56 -16.38 4.55
C GLN A 59 5.24 -16.12 3.81
N ARG A 60 4.70 -17.15 3.13
CA ARG A 60 3.38 -17.07 2.48
C ARG A 60 2.28 -16.76 3.46
N GLU A 61 2.24 -17.46 4.58
CA GLU A 61 1.20 -17.23 5.59
C GLU A 61 1.24 -15.79 6.13
N ARG A 62 2.44 -15.25 6.35
CA ARG A 62 2.61 -13.85 6.77
C ARG A 62 2.19 -12.87 5.69
N SER A 63 2.56 -13.11 4.43
CA SER A 63 2.16 -12.30 3.28
C SER A 63 0.64 -12.32 3.08
N HIS A 64 0.00 -13.49 3.22
CA HIS A 64 -1.45 -13.63 3.18
C HIS A 64 -2.15 -12.88 4.30
N GLN A 65 -1.66 -13.01 5.54
CA GLN A 65 -2.20 -12.26 6.68
C GLN A 65 -2.05 -10.75 6.51
N ALA A 66 -0.88 -10.29 6.04
CA ALA A 66 -0.66 -8.89 5.72
C ALA A 66 -1.65 -8.37 4.67
N ALA A 67 -1.89 -9.16 3.62
CA ALA A 67 -2.83 -8.81 2.57
C ALA A 67 -4.27 -8.73 3.10
N TYR A 68 -4.66 -9.68 3.95
CA TYR A 68 -5.96 -9.68 4.62
C TYR A 68 -6.15 -8.43 5.48
N TYR A 69 -5.16 -8.03 6.27
CA TYR A 69 -5.24 -6.82 7.09
C TYR A 69 -5.38 -5.56 6.24
N ILE A 70 -4.63 -5.45 5.13
CA ILE A 70 -4.74 -4.32 4.20
C ILE A 70 -6.14 -4.24 3.60
N LEU A 71 -6.73 -5.38 3.20
CA LEU A 71 -8.11 -5.43 2.70
C LEU A 71 -9.13 -5.06 3.76
N ALA A 72 -8.96 -5.51 5.01
CA ALA A 72 -9.85 -5.16 6.11
C ALA A 72 -9.82 -3.64 6.35
N LEU A 73 -8.64 -3.03 6.37
CA LEU A 73 -8.48 -1.58 6.51
C LEU A 73 -9.10 -0.81 5.33
N LEU A 74 -8.89 -1.29 4.10
CA LEU A 74 -9.49 -0.69 2.90
C LEU A 74 -11.02 -0.80 2.92
N SER A 75 -11.56 -1.93 3.34
CA SER A 75 -13.00 -2.15 3.49
C SER A 75 -13.61 -1.21 4.53
N ILE A 76 -12.97 -1.06 5.70
CA ILE A 76 -13.39 -0.10 6.73
C ILE A 76 -13.37 1.33 6.20
N PHE A 77 -12.28 1.72 5.53
CA PHE A 77 -12.13 3.06 4.97
C PHE A 77 -13.21 3.37 3.93
N LEU A 78 -13.39 2.49 2.94
CA LEU A 78 -14.35 2.67 1.86
C LEU A 78 -15.80 2.58 2.34
N SER A 79 -16.09 1.74 3.36
CA SER A 79 -17.42 1.64 3.97
C SER A 79 -17.84 2.97 4.60
N ARG A 80 -16.92 3.65 5.29
CA ARG A 80 -17.17 4.99 5.85
C ARG A 80 -17.39 6.06 4.78
N LYS A 81 -16.85 5.85 3.57
CA LYS A 81 -17.08 6.69 2.39
C LYS A 81 -18.27 6.25 1.54
N GLN A 82 -19.00 5.21 1.96
CA GLN A 82 -20.12 4.60 1.23
C GLN A 82 -19.74 4.15 -0.19
N ALA A 83 -18.45 3.89 -0.44
CA ALA A 83 -17.91 3.53 -1.74
C ALA A 83 -17.98 2.00 -1.96
N PHE A 84 -19.17 1.41 -1.77
CA PHE A 84 -19.35 -0.04 -1.76
C PHE A 84 -19.02 -0.73 -3.11
N HIS A 85 -19.17 -0.03 -4.22
CA HIS A 85 -18.81 -0.54 -5.54
C HIS A 85 -17.30 -0.83 -5.64
N ILE A 86 -16.46 0.07 -5.10
CA ILE A 86 -15.00 -0.09 -5.09
C ILE A 86 -14.60 -1.28 -4.20
N ILE A 87 -15.30 -1.47 -3.07
CA ILE A 87 -15.05 -2.61 -2.18
C ILE A 87 -15.30 -3.92 -2.93
N ALA A 88 -16.41 -4.03 -3.65
CA ALA A 88 -16.73 -5.22 -4.43
C ALA A 88 -15.67 -5.50 -5.50
N ASP A 89 -15.24 -4.47 -6.23
CA ASP A 89 -14.21 -4.60 -7.27
C ASP A 89 -12.86 -5.04 -6.69
N VAL A 90 -12.45 -4.46 -5.55
CA VAL A 90 -11.17 -4.80 -4.91
C VAL A 90 -11.18 -6.22 -4.36
N ILE A 91 -12.28 -6.64 -3.73
CA ILE A 91 -12.43 -8.02 -3.25
C ILE A 91 -12.40 -8.99 -4.42
N PHE A 92 -13.12 -8.69 -5.50
CA PHE A 92 -13.14 -9.51 -6.71
C PHE A 92 -11.73 -9.67 -7.28
N VAL A 93 -10.97 -8.59 -7.45
CA VAL A 93 -9.60 -8.66 -7.97
C VAL A 93 -8.69 -9.48 -7.06
N PHE A 94 -8.84 -9.39 -5.74
CA PHE A 94 -8.02 -10.14 -4.81
C PHE A 94 -8.27 -11.65 -4.87
N PHE A 95 -9.53 -12.07 -4.82
CA PHE A 95 -9.90 -13.49 -4.87
C PHE A 95 -9.58 -14.17 -6.21
N TYR A 96 -9.47 -13.41 -7.30
CA TYR A 96 -9.13 -13.97 -8.62
C TYR A 96 -7.63 -13.98 -8.92
N ARG A 97 -6.79 -13.27 -8.14
CA ARG A 97 -5.34 -13.17 -8.38
C ARG A 97 -4.47 -14.03 -7.45
N LEU A 98 -5.04 -14.52 -6.35
CA LEU A 98 -4.41 -15.46 -5.41
C LEU A 98 -4.96 -16.87 -5.65
#